data_AF-A0AAI9XNR9-F1
#
_entry.id   AF-A0AAI9XNR9-F1
#
_cell.length_a   1.000
_cell.length_b   1.000
_cell.length_c   1.000
_cell.angle_alpha   90.00
_cell.angle_beta   90.00
_cell.angle_gamma   90.00
#
_symmetry.space_group_name_H-M   'P 1'
#
loop_
_entity.id
_entity.type
_entity.pdbx_description
1 polymer ?
#
loop_
_entity_poly.entity_id
_entity_poly.type
_entity_poly.pdbx_seq_one_letter_code
_entity_poly.pdbx_strand_id
1 'polypeptide(L)'
;MYNVPLPVSVLRTRIREEFERHRFASKLPVVDVLLFKSHAEYQETMNFWKQTTHIMSYFKEENFRGDKRLPNSFMTGFLEGRN
;
A
#
# COMPACT_ATOMS: atom_id res chain seq x y z
N MET A 1 13.96 -0.02 16.04
CA MET A 1 12.65 -0.61 15.70
C MET A 1 11.70 0.52 15.32
N TYR A 2 10.82 0.32 14.35
CA TYR A 2 9.93 1.37 13.84
C TYR A 2 8.92 1.80 14.89
N ASN A 3 8.77 3.11 15.11
CA ASN A 3 7.69 3.66 15.92
C ASN A 3 6.51 3.99 15.00
N VAL A 4 5.53 3.09 14.95
CA VAL A 4 4.32 3.23 14.12
C VAL A 4 3.14 3.40 15.07
N PRO A 5 2.34 4.48 14.97
CA PRO A 5 1.24 4.77 15.89
C PRO A 5 -0.03 3.95 15.57
N LEU A 6 0.12 2.70 15.13
CA LEU A 6 -0.99 1.83 14.71
C LEU A 6 -0.91 0.49 15.45
N PRO A 7 -2.07 -0.11 15.80
CA PRO A 7 -2.08 -1.41 16.45
C PRO A 7 -1.64 -2.51 15.49
N VAL A 8 -1.08 -3.59 16.04
CA VAL A 8 -0.57 -4.74 15.27
C VAL A 8 -1.66 -5.39 14.39
N SER A 9 -2.92 -5.32 14.80
CA SER A 9 -4.05 -5.78 13.99
C SER A 9 -4.16 -5.03 12.67
N VAL A 10 -4.07 -3.69 12.71
CA VAL A 10 -4.12 -2.83 11.52
C VAL A 10 -2.95 -3.11 10.58
N LEU A 11 -1.75 -3.35 11.13
CA LEU A 11 -0.59 -3.76 10.33
C LEU A 11 -0.84 -5.06 9.58
N ARG A 12 -1.35 -6.10 10.26
CA ARG A 12 -1.65 -7.40 9.63
C ARG A 12 -2.76 -7.29 8.59
N THR A 13 -3.77 -6.48 8.85
CA THR A 13 -4.85 -6.22 7.89
C THR A 13 -4.29 -5.58 6.62
N ARG A 14 -3.42 -4.56 6.74
CA ARG A 14 -2.77 -3.94 5.56
C ARG A 14 -1.90 -4.91 4.79
N ILE A 15 -1.12 -5.76 5.47
CA ILE A 15 -0.34 -6.81 4.81
C ILE A 15 -1.27 -7.69 3.96
N ARG A 16 -2.39 -8.13 4.55
CA ARG A 16 -3.37 -8.95 3.83
C ARG A 16 -3.97 -8.22 2.63
N GLU A 17 -4.29 -6.94 2.74
CA GLU A 17 -4.81 -6.13 1.63
C GLU A 17 -3.83 -6.06 0.45
N GLU A 18 -2.52 -5.91 0.69
CA GLU A 18 -1.51 -5.88 -0.40
C GLU A 18 -1.36 -7.23 -1.11
N PHE A 19 -1.54 -8.35 -0.38
CA PHE A 19 -1.61 -9.67 -1.00
C PHE A 19 -2.90 -9.85 -1.81
N GLU A 20 -4.06 -9.42 -1.29
CA GLU A 20 -5.34 -9.51 -2.00
C GLU A 20 -5.35 -8.64 -3.26
N ARG A 21 -4.63 -7.51 -3.28
CA ARG A 21 -4.47 -6.65 -4.47
C ARG A 21 -3.96 -7.41 -5.70
N HIS A 22 -3.12 -8.42 -5.51
CA HIS A 22 -2.54 -9.23 -6.59
C HIS A 22 -3.13 -10.64 -6.69
N ARG A 23 -4.25 -10.90 -6.01
CA ARG A 23 -4.87 -12.24 -5.92
C ARG A 23 -5.18 -12.89 -7.27
N PHE A 24 -5.56 -12.09 -8.27
CA PHE A 24 -5.99 -12.59 -9.57
C PHE A 24 -4.86 -12.62 -10.62
N ALA A 25 -3.60 -12.48 -10.20
CA ALA A 25 -2.46 -12.60 -11.11
C ALA A 25 -2.33 -14.06 -11.60
N SER A 26 -2.69 -14.31 -12.86
CA SER A 26 -2.66 -15.66 -13.46
C SER A 26 -1.37 -15.98 -14.22
N LYS A 27 -0.61 -14.96 -14.65
CA LYS A 27 0.59 -15.13 -15.45
C LYS A 27 1.79 -15.50 -14.56
N LEU A 28 2.35 -16.68 -14.77
CA LEU A 28 3.47 -17.21 -13.96
C LEU A 28 4.68 -16.26 -13.87
N PRO A 29 5.19 -15.63 -14.95
CA PRO A 29 6.31 -14.70 -14.85
C PRO A 29 6.01 -13.46 -14.01
N VAL A 30 4.73 -13.05 -13.95
CA VAL A 30 4.31 -11.90 -13.14
C VAL A 30 4.31 -12.28 -11.66
N VAL A 31 3.82 -13.48 -11.34
CA VAL A 31 3.82 -14.01 -9.97
C VAL A 31 5.24 -14.10 -9.43
N ASP A 32 6.20 -14.58 -10.23
CA ASP A 32 7.60 -14.69 -9.82
C ASP A 32 8.20 -13.32 -9.44
N VAL A 33 8.01 -12.31 -10.29
CA VAL A 33 8.46 -10.93 -10.00
C VAL A 33 7.77 -10.36 -8.75
N LEU A 34 6.48 -10.66 -8.53
CA LEU A 34 5.76 -10.21 -7.34
C LEU A 34 6.32 -10.85 -6.06
N LEU A 35 6.63 -12.14 -6.09
CA LEU A 35 7.25 -12.85 -4.96
C LEU A 35 8.65 -12.31 -4.68
N PHE A 36 9.46 -12.10 -5.71
CA PHE A 36 10.78 -11.50 -5.57
C PHE A 36 10.72 -10.12 -4.91
N LYS A 37 9.83 -9.24 -5.38
CA LYS A 37 9.60 -7.91 -4.78
C LYS A 37 9.12 -8.01 -3.33
N SER A 38 8.19 -8.92 -3.03
CA SER A 38 7.72 -9.12 -1.67
C SER A 38 8.85 -9.56 -0.72
N HIS A 39 9.79 -10.38 -1.19
CA HIS A 39 10.93 -10.80 -0.39
C HIS A 39 11.92 -9.65 -0.16
N ALA A 40 12.23 -8.87 -1.20
CA ALA A 40 13.09 -7.69 -1.08
C ALA A 40 12.51 -6.69 -0.05
N GLU A 41 11.21 -6.40 -0.15
CA GLU A 41 10.48 -5.53 0.79
C GLU A 41 10.56 -6.01 2.24
N TYR A 42 10.42 -7.32 2.46
CA TYR A 42 10.57 -7.94 3.77
C TYR A 42 11.99 -7.78 4.32
N GLN A 43 13.01 -8.03 3.50
CA GLN A 43 14.42 -7.87 3.88
C GLN A 43 14.73 -6.42 4.24
N GLU A 44 14.33 -5.46 3.42
CA GLU A 44 14.54 -4.03 3.66
C GLU A 44 13.91 -3.55 4.96
N THR A 45 12.73 -4.08 5.30
CA THR A 45 12.00 -3.73 6.53
C THR A 45 12.62 -4.43 7.75
N MET A 46 12.95 -5.72 7.65
CA MET A 46 13.50 -6.48 8.78
C MET A 46 14.93 -6.03 9.13
N ASN A 47 15.74 -5.72 8.13
CA ASN A 47 17.11 -5.23 8.30
C ASN A 47 17.17 -3.73 8.67
N PHE A 48 16.02 -3.08 8.85
CA PHE A 48 15.93 -1.67 9.22
C PHE A 48 16.58 -0.72 8.21
N TRP A 49 16.53 -1.07 6.92
CA TRP A 49 17.03 -0.21 5.83
C TRP A 49 16.03 0.89 5.47
N LYS A 50 14.73 0.61 5.64
CA LYS A 50 13.67 1.61 5.48
C LYS A 50 13.59 2.55 6.68
N GLN A 51 13.02 3.73 6.48
CA GLN A 51 12.60 4.66 7.54
C GLN A 51 11.09 4.55 7.80
N THR A 52 10.62 5.05 8.95
CA THR A 52 9.19 5.05 9.33
C THR A 52 8.28 5.62 8.25
N THR A 53 8.71 6.67 7.54
CA THR A 53 7.96 7.29 6.42
C THR A 53 7.63 6.30 5.30
N HIS A 54 8.53 5.37 4.98
CA HIS A 54 8.31 4.35 3.96
C HIS A 54 7.23 3.35 4.39
N ILE A 55 7.19 3.00 5.68
CA ILE A 55 6.14 2.12 6.22
C ILE A 55 4.80 2.86 6.23
N MET A 56 4.80 4.12 6.67
CA MET A 56 3.59 4.95 6.70
C MET A 56 3.00 5.16 5.30
N SER A 57 3.81 5.05 4.25
CA SER A 57 3.34 5.18 2.86
C SER A 57 2.29 4.12 2.45
N TYR A 58 2.27 2.95 3.09
CA TYR A 58 1.25 1.91 2.85
C TYR A 58 -0.14 2.30 3.38
N PHE A 59 -0.23 3.31 4.26
CA PHE A 59 -1.47 3.71 4.89
C PHE A 59 -2.05 4.92 4.16
N LYS A 60 -3.02 4.68 3.27
CA LYS A 60 -3.68 5.70 2.43
C LYS A 60 -4.30 6.86 3.22
N GLU A 61 -4.79 6.58 4.43
CA GLU A 61 -5.51 7.54 5.27
C GLU A 61 -4.59 8.60 5.89
N GLU A 62 -3.30 8.31 6.06
CA GLU A 62 -2.31 9.25 6.64
C GLU A 62 -1.32 9.82 5.61
N ASN A 63 -1.45 9.42 4.35
CA ASN A 63 -0.63 9.98 3.29
C ASN A 63 -1.05 11.44 3.02
N PHE A 64 -0.08 12.37 3.06
CA PHE A 64 -0.27 13.80 2.74
C PHE A 64 -0.99 14.05 1.40
N ARG A 65 -0.97 13.07 0.48
CA ARG A 65 -1.60 13.16 -0.84
C ARG A 65 -3.09 12.79 -0.89
N GLY A 66 -3.66 12.28 0.21
CA GLY A 66 -5.09 12.09 0.44
C GLY A 66 -5.83 11.14 -0.51
N ASP A 67 -6.61 10.22 0.03
CA ASP A 67 -7.50 9.32 -0.74
C ASP A 67 -8.58 10.10 -1.54
N LYS A 68 -8.81 11.37 -1.20
CA LYS A 68 -9.75 12.30 -1.85
C LYS A 68 -9.25 12.88 -3.18
N ARG A 69 -8.10 12.44 -3.71
CA ARG A 69 -7.61 12.94 -4.99
C ARG A 69 -8.51 12.51 -6.15
N LEU A 70 -9.09 11.31 -6.06
CA LEU A 70 -9.97 10.77 -7.10
C LEU A 70 -11.42 10.97 -6.67
N PRO A 71 -12.28 11.53 -7.53
CA PRO A 71 -13.68 11.69 -7.21
C PRO A 71 -14.36 10.31 -7.09
N ASN A 72 -15.10 10.09 -6.01
CA ASN A 72 -15.79 8.83 -5.75
C ASN A 72 -17.04 8.63 -6.62
N SER A 73 -17.52 9.70 -7.27
CA SER A 73 -18.69 9.69 -8.13
C SER A 73 -18.49 10.60 -9.33
N PHE A 74 -19.17 10.29 -10.43
CA PHE A 74 -19.21 11.15 -11.62
C PHE A 74 -19.59 12.60 -11.27
N MET A 75 -20.61 12.81 -10.43
CA MET A 75 -21.06 14.16 -10.06
C MET A 75 -19.96 14.94 -9.34
N THR A 76 -19.23 14.30 -8.42
CA THR A 76 -18.09 14.94 -7.74
C THR A 76 -16.95 15.26 -8.70
N GLY A 77 -16.64 14.37 -9.65
CA GLY A 77 -15.59 14.61 -10.64
C GLY A 77 -15.95 15.69 -11.65
N PHE A 78 -17.22 15.73 -12.05
CA PHE A 78 -17.77 16.75 -12.94
C PHE A 78 -17.75 18.15 -12.28
N LEU A 79 -18.21 18.26 -11.03
CA LEU A 79 -18.20 19.53 -10.29
C LEU A 79 -16.79 20.02 -9.95
N GLU A 80 -15.84 19.11 -9.71
CA GLU A 80 -14.43 19.44 -9.46
C GLU A 80 -13.63 19.69 -10.75
N GLY A 81 -14.21 19.48 -11.94
CA GLY A 81 -13.53 19.66 -13.23
C GLY A 81 -12.38 18.67 -13.45
N ARG A 82 -12.44 17.47 -12.87
CA ARG A 82 -11.39 16.45 -12.87
C ARG A 82 -11.66 15.27 -13.83
N ASN A 83 -12.43 15.53 -14.90
CA ASN A 83 -12.71 14.55 -15.97
C ASN A 83 -11.48 14.33 -16.87
#